data_AF-A0A1Y1LX41-F1
#
_entry.id   AF-A0A1Y1LX41-F1
#
_cell.length_a   1.000
_cell.length_b   1.000
_cell.length_c   1.000
_cell.angle_alpha   90.00
_cell.angle_beta   90.00
_cell.angle_gamma   90.00
#
_symmetry.space_group_name_H-M   'P 1'
#
loop_
_entity.id
_entity.type
_entity.pdbx_description
1 polymer ?
#
loop_
_entity_poly.entity_id
_entity_poly.type
_entity_poly.pdbx_seq_one_letter_code
_entity_poly.pdbx_strand_id
1 'polypeptide(L)'
;VSLTMSGVTTCLRFPGQLNADLRKLAVNMVPFPRLHFFMPGFAPLTSRGSQQYRALTVPELTQQMFDAKNMMAACDPRHGRYLTVAAIFRGRMSMKEVDEQMLNIQNKNSSYFVEWIPNNVKTAVC
;
A
#
# COMPACT_ATOMS: atom_id res chain seq x y z
N VAL A 1 1.76 1.91 -15.00
CA VAL A 1 1.13 0.57 -15.13
C VAL A 1 2.11 -0.58 -14.89
N SER A 2 3.16 -0.76 -15.71
CA SER A 2 4.11 -1.89 -15.58
C SER A 2 4.79 -1.98 -14.20
N LEU A 3 5.18 -0.84 -13.62
CA LEU A 3 5.76 -0.76 -12.28
C LEU A 3 4.80 -1.26 -11.19
N THR A 4 3.52 -0.91 -11.29
CA THR A 4 2.47 -1.36 -10.37
C THR A 4 2.22 -2.86 -10.49
N MET A 5 2.15 -3.38 -11.72
CA MET A 5 2.02 -4.83 -11.97
C MET A 5 3.22 -5.62 -11.41
N SER A 6 4.42 -5.08 -11.59
CA SER A 6 5.64 -5.62 -10.99
C SER A 6 5.55 -5.58 -9.45
N GLY A 7 5.07 -4.47 -8.87
CA GLY A 7 4.89 -4.30 -7.43
C GLY A 7 4.00 -5.37 -6.80
N VAL A 8 2.78 -5.57 -7.33
CA VAL A 8 1.81 -6.54 -6.79
C VAL A 8 2.31 -7.98 -6.85
N THR A 9 3.13 -8.32 -7.85
CA THR A 9 3.68 -9.68 -8.03
C THR A 9 5.04 -9.87 -7.36
N THR A 10 5.56 -8.88 -6.61
CA THR A 10 6.91 -8.96 -6.03
C THR A 10 7.05 -10.14 -5.07
N CYS A 11 6.06 -10.36 -4.20
CA CYS A 11 6.06 -11.44 -3.21
C CYS A 11 6.01 -12.86 -3.80
N LEU A 12 5.73 -12.98 -5.11
CA LEU A 12 5.80 -14.26 -5.83
C LEU A 12 7.16 -14.48 -6.50
N ARG A 13 7.81 -13.38 -6.90
CA ARG A 13 9.02 -13.40 -7.74
C ARG A 13 10.29 -13.36 -6.90
N PHE A 14 10.22 -12.81 -5.70
CA PHE A 14 11.38 -12.63 -4.82
C PHE A 14 11.08 -13.10 -3.41
N PRO A 15 12.07 -13.67 -2.70
CA PRO A 15 11.94 -13.97 -1.28
C PRO A 15 11.87 -12.67 -0.48
N GLY A 16 10.79 -12.47 0.28
CA GLY A 16 10.64 -11.37 1.24
C GLY A 16 10.67 -11.84 2.70
N GLN A 17 10.93 -10.91 3.61
CA GLN A 17 10.82 -11.16 5.06
C GLN A 17 9.37 -11.39 5.49
N LEU A 18 8.43 -10.73 4.80
CA LEU A 18 6.99 -10.85 5.04
C LEU A 18 6.28 -11.12 3.71
N ASN A 19 6.08 -12.40 3.41
CA ASN A 19 5.47 -12.82 2.14
C ASN A 19 3.94 -12.76 2.22
N ALA A 20 3.35 -12.16 1.19
CA ALA A 20 1.92 -12.25 0.88
C ALA A 20 1.76 -13.01 -0.44
N ASP A 21 1.28 -14.25 -0.37
CA ASP A 21 0.84 -14.97 -1.56
C ASP A 21 -0.45 -14.35 -2.12
N LEU A 22 -0.70 -14.53 -3.42
CA LEU A 22 -1.90 -13.98 -4.08
C LEU A 22 -3.20 -14.47 -3.44
N ARG A 23 -3.24 -15.72 -2.97
CA ARG A 23 -4.43 -16.27 -2.30
C ARG A 23 -4.68 -15.54 -0.98
N LYS A 24 -3.66 -15.37 -0.13
CA LYS A 24 -3.77 -14.60 1.12
C LYS A 24 -4.07 -13.13 0.86
N LEU A 25 -3.54 -12.53 -0.20
CA LEU A 25 -3.89 -11.17 -0.59
C LEU A 25 -5.38 -11.08 -0.94
N ALA A 26 -5.89 -11.99 -1.78
CA ALA A 26 -7.30 -12.03 -2.17
C ALA A 26 -8.22 -12.22 -0.95
N VAL A 27 -7.88 -13.14 -0.05
CA VAL A 27 -8.67 -13.40 1.17
C VAL A 27 -8.70 -12.19 2.11
N ASN A 28 -7.57 -11.48 2.24
CA ASN A 28 -7.52 -10.30 3.11
C ASN A 28 -8.16 -9.06 2.48
N MET A 29 -8.15 -8.94 1.15
CA MET A 29 -8.59 -7.74 0.44
C MET A 29 -10.05 -7.78 -0.01
N VAL A 30 -10.65 -8.97 -0.15
CA VAL A 30 -12.03 -9.13 -0.64
C VAL A 30 -12.95 -9.56 0.51
N PRO A 31 -13.56 -8.60 1.25
CA PRO A 31 -14.50 -8.93 2.32
C PRO A 31 -15.84 -9.47 1.78
N PHE A 32 -16.23 -9.06 0.58
CA PHE A 32 -17.46 -9.51 -0.08
C PHE A 32 -17.19 -9.96 -1.51
N PRO A 33 -17.74 -11.10 -1.97
CA PRO A 33 -17.44 -11.64 -3.32
C PRO A 33 -17.72 -10.66 -4.47
N ARG A 34 -18.70 -9.77 -4.32
CA ARG A 34 -19.06 -8.76 -5.34
C ARG A 34 -18.19 -7.50 -5.28
N LEU A 35 -17.48 -7.26 -4.18
CA LEU A 35 -16.63 -6.09 -3.96
C LEU A 35 -15.15 -6.48 -4.07
N HIS A 36 -14.72 -6.79 -5.29
CA HIS A 36 -13.35 -7.24 -5.61
C HIS A 36 -12.62 -6.30 -6.60
N PHE A 37 -13.11 -5.06 -6.75
CA PHE A 37 -12.44 -4.03 -7.55
C PHE A 37 -11.46 -3.26 -6.66
N PHE A 38 -10.20 -3.20 -7.09
CA PHE A 38 -9.13 -2.54 -6.34
C PHE A 38 -8.74 -1.21 -6.98
N MET A 39 -8.33 -0.26 -6.15
CA MET A 39 -7.65 0.97 -6.59
C MET A 39 -6.14 0.79 -6.42
N PRO A 40 -5.39 0.56 -7.50
CA PRO A 40 -3.94 0.46 -7.40
C PRO A 40 -3.32 1.85 -7.23
N GLY A 41 -2.30 1.93 -6.37
CA GLY A 41 -1.44 3.10 -6.20
C GLY A 41 0.04 2.71 -6.34
N PHE A 42 0.89 3.70 -6.59
CA PHE A 42 2.34 3.48 -6.61
C PHE A 42 3.07 4.67 -6.01
N ALA A 43 4.01 4.38 -5.11
CA ALA A 43 4.96 5.36 -4.58
C ALA A 43 6.37 4.74 -4.62
N PRO A 44 7.40 5.53 -4.94
CA PRO A 44 7.38 6.96 -5.23
C PRO A 44 7.12 7.27 -6.72
N LEU A 45 6.33 8.31 -7.00
CA LEU A 45 6.21 8.90 -8.35
C LEU A 45 7.20 10.07 -8.48
N THR A 46 8.41 9.75 -8.89
CA THR A 46 9.48 10.72 -9.15
C THR A 46 9.94 10.67 -10.60
N SER A 47 10.25 11.83 -11.17
CA SER A 47 10.90 11.91 -12.48
C SER A 47 12.30 11.30 -12.40
N ARG A 48 12.78 10.71 -13.50
CA ARG A 48 14.12 10.08 -13.60
C ARG A 48 15.24 11.03 -13.20
N GLY A 49 15.12 12.32 -13.55
CA GLY A 49 16.12 13.33 -13.19
C GLY A 49 16.10 13.77 -11.72
N SER A 50 14.99 13.54 -11.02
CA SER A 50 14.81 13.93 -9.61
C SER A 50 15.02 12.77 -8.63
N GLN A 51 15.20 11.54 -9.12
CA GLN A 51 15.35 10.36 -8.29
C GLN A 51 16.58 10.41 -7.38
N GLN A 52 17.72 10.91 -7.87
CA GLN A 52 18.97 10.98 -7.10
C GLN A 52 18.95 12.04 -6.01
N TYR A 53 18.08 13.05 -6.12
CA TYR A 53 18.04 14.19 -5.21
C TYR A 53 16.98 14.05 -4.11
N ARG A 54 16.17 12.98 -4.12
CA ARG A 54 15.10 12.77 -3.15
C ARG A 54 15.47 11.62 -2.22
N ALA A 55 15.69 11.93 -0.94
CA ALA A 55 15.88 10.92 0.09
C ALA A 55 14.54 10.22 0.36
N LEU A 56 14.38 9.00 -0.14
CA LEU A 56 13.14 8.24 0.04
C LEU A 56 13.19 7.50 1.38
N THR A 57 12.49 8.03 2.38
CA THR A 57 12.35 7.41 3.70
C THR A 57 11.02 6.63 3.80
N VAL A 58 10.94 5.67 4.73
CA VAL A 58 9.70 4.90 4.96
C VAL A 58 8.51 5.83 5.28
N PRO A 59 8.62 6.83 6.19
CA PRO A 59 7.52 7.75 6.46
C PRO A 59 7.04 8.52 5.22
N GLU A 60 7.96 8.98 4.37
CA GLU A 60 7.61 9.71 3.15
C GLU A 60 6.90 8.81 2.13
N LEU A 61 7.38 7.57 1.95
CA LEU A 61 6.75 6.59 1.06
C LEU A 61 5.34 6.24 1.52
N THR A 62 5.17 6.02 2.83
CA THR A 62 3.88 5.68 3.43
C THR A 62 2.89 6.84 3.27
N GLN A 63 3.32 8.10 3.45
CA GLN A 63 2.46 9.26 3.18
C GLN A 63 2.08 9.37 1.70
N GLN A 64 3.05 9.19 0.79
CA GLN A 64 2.80 9.24 -0.65
C GLN A 64 1.82 8.16 -1.10
N MET A 65 1.86 6.97 -0.51
CA MET A 65 0.96 5.86 -0.87
C MET A 65 -0.52 6.21 -0.66
N PHE A 66 -0.85 7.01 0.36
CA PHE A 66 -2.22 7.44 0.65
C PHE A 66 -2.59 8.80 0.02
N ASP A 67 -1.70 9.40 -0.78
CA ASP A 67 -2.03 10.61 -1.52
C ASP A 67 -2.90 10.28 -2.74
N ALA A 68 -4.00 11.02 -2.91
CA ALA A 68 -4.95 10.84 -4.01
C ALA A 68 -4.27 10.98 -5.38
N LYS A 69 -3.21 11.80 -5.47
CA LYS A 69 -2.45 12.02 -6.72
C LYS A 69 -1.63 10.81 -7.17
N ASN A 70 -1.34 9.87 -6.27
CA ASN A 70 -0.54 8.69 -6.55
C ASN A 70 -1.40 7.45 -6.87
N MET A 71 -2.72 7.61 -6.89
CA MET A 71 -3.66 6.58 -7.31
C MET A 71 -3.70 6.48 -8.84
N MET A 72 -3.75 5.25 -9.34
CA MET A 72 -3.86 4.95 -10.78
C MET A 72 -5.32 4.90 -11.27
N ALA A 73 -6.28 5.06 -10.36
CA ALA A 73 -7.69 5.21 -10.65
C ALA A 73 -8.10 6.68 -10.50
N ALA A 74 -8.89 7.20 -11.44
CA ALA A 74 -9.39 8.58 -11.42
C ALA A 74 -10.54 8.75 -10.41
N CYS A 75 -10.28 8.44 -9.15
CA CYS A 75 -11.21 8.54 -8.03
C CYS A 75 -10.49 9.19 -6.85
N ASP A 76 -11.17 10.10 -6.15
CA ASP A 76 -10.65 10.65 -4.90
C ASP A 76 -10.97 9.69 -3.74
N PRO A 77 -9.96 9.09 -3.07
CA PRO A 77 -10.19 8.18 -1.95
C PRO A 77 -10.85 8.85 -0.74
N ARG A 78 -10.82 10.19 -0.64
CA ARG A 78 -11.41 10.93 0.49
C ARG A 78 -12.93 10.97 0.46
N HIS A 79 -13.55 10.73 -0.70
CA HIS A 79 -15.01 10.65 -0.82
C HIS A 79 -15.58 9.31 -0.31
N GLY A 80 -14.74 8.38 0.11
CA GLY A 80 -15.15 7.07 0.61
C GLY A 80 -14.38 6.64 1.85
N ARG A 81 -14.53 5.36 2.19
CA ARG A 81 -13.76 4.71 3.24
C ARG A 81 -13.06 3.47 2.69
N TYR A 82 -11.83 3.25 3.13
CA TYR A 82 -11.07 2.04 2.84
C TYR A 82 -11.65 0.86 3.61
N LEU A 83 -12.12 -0.15 2.86
CA LEU A 83 -12.51 -1.45 3.42
C LEU A 83 -11.27 -2.25 3.83
N THR A 84 -10.33 -2.38 2.90
CA THR A 84 -9.10 -3.16 3.03
C THR A 84 -7.99 -2.46 2.24
N VAL A 85 -6.76 -2.51 2.73
CA VAL A 85 -5.58 -1.92 2.10
C VAL A 85 -4.43 -2.91 2.17
N ALA A 86 -3.72 -3.08 1.06
CA ALA A 86 -2.47 -3.83 1.00
C ALA A 86 -1.33 -2.91 0.58
N ALA A 87 -0.30 -2.85 1.41
CA ALA A 87 0.91 -2.09 1.19
C ALA A 87 2.09 -3.05 0.97
N ILE A 88 2.73 -2.96 -0.19
CA ILE A 88 3.87 -3.82 -0.56
C ILE A 88 5.10 -2.92 -0.66
N PHE A 89 5.98 -3.06 0.32
CA PHE A 89 7.25 -2.36 0.39
C PHE A 89 8.35 -3.19 -0.27
N ARG A 90 9.28 -2.50 -0.94
CA ARG A 90 10.39 -3.11 -1.67
C ARG A 90 11.73 -2.54 -1.25
N GLY A 91 12.70 -3.40 -0.97
CA GLY A 91 14.06 -3.03 -0.58
C GLY A 91 14.36 -3.28 0.90
N ARG A 92 15.61 -2.98 1.29
CA ARG A 92 16.07 -3.17 2.67
C ARG A 92 15.54 -2.05 3.56
N MET A 93 14.61 -2.38 4.44
CA MET A 93 14.04 -1.46 5.41
C MET A 93 13.69 -2.17 6.71
N SER A 94 13.52 -1.40 7.79
CA SER A 94 13.12 -1.93 9.08
C SER A 94 11.63 -2.24 9.11
N MET A 95 11.28 -3.51 9.34
CA MET A 95 9.88 -3.93 9.51
C MET A 95 9.17 -3.15 10.62
N LYS A 96 9.88 -2.87 11.73
CA LYS A 96 9.36 -2.08 12.84
C LYS A 96 8.94 -0.68 12.40
N GLU A 97 9.77 -0.03 11.60
CA GLU A 97 9.49 1.33 11.12
C GLU A 97 8.28 1.33 10.17
N VAL A 98 8.18 0.33 9.29
CA VAL A 98 7.03 0.18 8.38
C VAL A 98 5.73 0.03 9.17
N ASP A 99 5.70 -0.87 10.15
CA ASP A 99 4.49 -1.13 10.93
C ASP A 99 4.08 0.09 11.78
N GLU A 100 5.05 0.79 12.40
CA GLU A 100 4.79 2.04 13.13
C GLU A 100 4.22 3.13 12.23
N GLN A 101 4.75 3.31 11.01
CA GLN A 101 4.25 4.31 10.08
C GLN A 101 2.86 3.98 9.55
N MET A 102 2.58 2.71 9.27
CA MET A 102 1.25 2.29 8.82
C MET A 102 0.20 2.47 9.92
N LEU A 103 0.53 2.14 11.16
CA LEU A 103 -0.35 2.37 12.31
C LEU A 103 -0.60 3.88 12.53
N ASN A 104 0.44 4.71 12.39
CA ASN A 104 0.32 6.16 12.51
C ASN A 104 -0.64 6.75 11.46
N ILE A 105 -0.55 6.28 10.20
CA ILE A 105 -1.49 6.72 9.15
C ILE A 105 -2.91 6.25 9.46
N GLN A 106 -3.09 5.00 9.88
CA GLN A 106 -4.40 4.48 10.22
C GLN A 106 -5.06 5.30 11.34
N ASN A 107 -4.29 5.67 12.37
CA ASN A 107 -4.77 6.49 13.48
C ASN A 107 -5.10 7.93 13.06
N LYS A 108 -4.23 8.56 12.25
CA LYS A 108 -4.45 9.93 11.75
C LYS A 108 -5.67 10.02 10.83
N ASN A 109 -5.90 8.99 10.03
CA ASN A 109 -6.92 8.93 9.00
C ASN A 109 -8.08 7.99 9.37
N SER A 110 -8.32 7.76 10.67
CA SER A 110 -9.27 6.77 11.16
C SER A 110 -10.68 6.92 10.57
N SER A 111 -11.12 8.15 10.29
CA SER A 111 -12.40 8.45 9.62
C SER A 111 -12.51 7.93 8.18
N TYR A 112 -11.38 7.75 7.51
CA TYR A 112 -11.29 7.19 6.16
C TYR A 112 -11.16 5.66 6.16
N PHE A 113 -11.02 5.02 7.32
CA PHE A 113 -11.01 3.57 7.44
C PHE A 113 -12.34 3.07 8.00
N VAL A 114 -12.75 1.89 7.55
CA VAL A 114 -13.95 1.24 8.07
C VAL A 114 -13.68 0.65 9.46
N GLU A 115 -14.52 0.99 10.44
CA GLU A 115 -14.35 0.59 11.85
C GLU A 115 -14.68 -0.89 12.13
N TRP A 116 -15.62 -1.46 11.37
CA TRP A 116 -16.11 -2.83 11.62
C TRP A 116 -15.22 -3.92 11.04
N ILE A 117 -14.23 -3.58 10.20
CA ILE A 117 -13.18 -4.51 9.75
C ILE A 117 -11.94 -4.29 10.62
N PRO A 118 -11.66 -5.14 11.61
CA PRO A 118 -10.43 -5.04 12.38
C PRO A 118 -9.22 -5.34 11.49
N ASN A 119 -8.12 -4.62 11.68
CA ASN A 119 -6.84 -4.83 10.99
C ASN A 119 -6.97 -4.89 9.45
N ASN A 120 -7.67 -3.90 8.88
CA ASN A 120 -7.92 -3.76 7.46
C ASN A 120 -6.69 -3.40 6.61
N VAL A 121 -5.55 -3.08 7.24
CA VAL A 121 -4.29 -2.78 6.57
C VAL A 121 -3.38 -4.01 6.64
N LYS A 122 -2.87 -4.46 5.49
CA LYS A 122 -1.86 -5.53 5.38
C LYS A 122 -0.58 -4.97 4.79
N THR A 123 0.53 -5.25 5.45
CA THR A 123 1.88 -4.91 4.98
C THR A 123 2.57 -6.16 4.45
N ALA A 124 3.41 -5.99 3.44
CA ALA A 124 4.34 -6.99 2.93
C ALA A 124 5.67 -6.31 2.63
N VAL A 125 6.79 -6.99 2.86
CA VAL A 125 8.13 -6.45 2.66
C VAL A 125 8.97 -7.47 1.88
N CYS A 126 9.41 -7.06 0.69
CA CYS A 126 10.27 -7.82 -0.22
C CYS A 126 11.62 -7.14 -0.44
#